data_AF-A0A1V6KE88-F1
#
_entry.id   AF-A0A1V6KE88-F1
#
_cell.length_a   1.000
_cell.length_b   1.000
_cell.length_c   1.000
_cell.angle_alpha   90.00
_cell.angle_beta   90.00
_cell.angle_gamma   90.00
#
_symmetry.space_group_name_H-M   'P 1'
#
loop_
_entity.id
_entity.type
_entity.pdbx_description
1 polymer ?
#
loop_
_entity_poly.entity_id
_entity_poly.type
_entity_poly.pdbx_seq_one_letter_code
_entity_poly.pdbx_strand_id
1 'polypeptide(L)'
;MRKLLNTLYVTSQGSYIHKEGETIIVEREQQKVLQLPVHTLGGIVCFGNVLCSPFLLGFCAEHDISISFLTEYGSFLASVRGPVSGNVLLRREQYRIADNSEKSAKIAANIVTGKLMNSRLVMNRAIRDHGDKIDIATIRRASSSIYRLIEELAIAVNLDEIRGIEGMAASEYFAVFNQLIVDQKEDFVFNERNRRPPLDPVNALLSFIYTLLVHDVRSALETVGLDPTVGFLHRDRPGRPGLALDLMEEFRPVIADRLVLSLINRRQVAPNGFKKAESGAVVIDDSTRKTVLVEYQNRKQDEIFHPYIEEKIPLGLLFFVQANLMARFIRGDIDGYPPFFWR
;
A
#
# COMPACT_ATOMS: atom_id res chain seq x y z
N MET A 1 -28.30 4.68 3.44
CA MET A 1 -27.23 3.92 4.14
C MET A 1 -26.20 3.50 3.10
N ARG A 2 -24.96 4.00 3.21
CA ARG A 2 -23.87 3.53 2.33
C ARG A 2 -23.55 2.08 2.71
N LYS A 3 -23.63 1.15 1.77
CA LYS A 3 -23.22 -0.24 1.98
C LYS A 3 -21.69 -0.24 2.13
N LEU A 4 -21.19 -0.49 3.34
CA LEU A 4 -19.81 -0.90 3.57
C LEU A 4 -19.68 -2.30 2.96
N LEU A 5 -19.06 -2.36 1.78
CA LEU A 5 -18.77 -3.60 1.10
C LEU A 5 -17.57 -4.26 1.80
N ASN A 6 -17.81 -5.30 2.60
CA ASN A 6 -16.77 -5.94 3.39
C ASN A 6 -15.93 -6.91 2.55
N THR A 7 -14.62 -6.94 2.78
CA THR A 7 -13.75 -7.95 2.15
C THR A 7 -13.52 -9.10 3.12
N LEU A 8 -13.86 -10.32 2.70
CA LEU A 8 -13.58 -11.55 3.46
C LEU A 8 -12.16 -12.02 3.18
N TYR A 9 -11.27 -11.96 4.18
CA TYR A 9 -9.92 -12.51 4.08
C TYR A 9 -9.88 -13.93 4.64
N VAL A 10 -9.50 -14.90 3.80
CA VAL A 10 -9.37 -16.31 4.19
C VAL A 10 -7.89 -16.70 4.15
N THR A 11 -7.30 -16.80 5.34
CA THR A 11 -5.88 -17.10 5.55
C THR A 11 -5.61 -18.48 6.12
N SER A 12 -6.67 -19.16 6.60
CA SER A 12 -6.56 -20.51 7.16
C SER A 12 -6.31 -21.53 6.06
N GLN A 13 -5.17 -22.22 6.12
CA GLN A 13 -4.80 -23.23 5.14
C GLN A 13 -5.75 -24.43 5.19
N GLY A 14 -6.07 -25.00 4.02
CA GLY A 14 -7.04 -26.10 3.89
C GLY A 14 -8.49 -25.65 4.00
N SER A 15 -8.78 -24.34 3.92
CA SER A 15 -10.16 -23.85 3.91
C SER A 15 -10.82 -24.10 2.55
N TYR A 16 -12.09 -24.44 2.59
CA TYR A 16 -12.95 -24.55 1.41
C TYR A 16 -14.08 -23.54 1.50
N ILE A 17 -14.18 -22.68 0.48
CA ILE A 17 -15.22 -21.65 0.39
C ILE A 17 -16.22 -22.06 -0.68
N HIS A 18 -17.50 -22.03 -0.31
CA HIS A 18 -18.58 -22.35 -1.24
C HIS A 18 -19.81 -21.51 -0.91
N LYS A 19 -20.82 -21.55 -1.80
CA LYS A 19 -22.09 -20.87 -1.59
C LYS A 19 -23.15 -21.84 -1.08
N GLU A 20 -24.01 -21.35 -0.20
CA GLU A 20 -25.23 -22.01 0.24
C GLU A 20 -26.35 -20.96 0.24
N GLY A 21 -27.33 -21.11 -0.66
CA GLY A 21 -28.34 -20.08 -0.91
C GLY A 21 -27.70 -18.73 -1.29
N GLU A 22 -28.09 -17.66 -0.60
CA GLU A 22 -27.51 -16.31 -0.74
C GLU A 22 -26.35 -16.04 0.23
N THR A 23 -25.73 -17.09 0.78
CA THR A 23 -24.64 -16.95 1.75
C THR A 23 -23.36 -17.61 1.26
N ILE A 24 -22.23 -17.07 1.71
CA ILE A 24 -20.88 -17.58 1.53
C ILE A 24 -20.52 -18.34 2.80
N ILE A 25 -20.08 -19.58 2.63
CA ILE A 25 -19.68 -20.48 3.72
C ILE A 25 -18.18 -20.71 3.62
N VAL A 26 -17.48 -20.61 4.76
CA VAL A 26 -16.10 -21.06 4.90
C VAL A 26 -16.09 -22.32 5.75
N GLU A 27 -15.57 -23.41 5.20
CA GLU A 27 -15.36 -24.67 5.89
C GLU A 27 -13.88 -24.94 6.09
N ARG A 28 -13.56 -25.62 7.18
CA ARG A 28 -12.24 -26.18 7.45
C ARG A 28 -12.43 -27.51 8.13
N GLU A 29 -11.71 -28.54 7.68
CA GLU A 29 -11.82 -29.90 8.26
C GLU A 29 -13.28 -30.40 8.32
N GLN A 30 -14.07 -30.10 7.28
CA GLN A 30 -15.51 -30.43 7.16
C GLN A 30 -16.41 -29.78 8.23
N GLN A 31 -15.90 -28.77 8.95
CA GLN A 31 -16.68 -27.98 9.88
C GLN A 31 -16.89 -26.58 9.34
N LYS A 32 -18.11 -26.09 9.50
CA LYS A 32 -18.49 -24.73 9.15
C LYS A 32 -17.88 -23.74 10.15
N VAL A 33 -16.95 -22.94 9.68
CA VAL A 33 -16.23 -21.94 10.47
C VAL A 33 -16.94 -20.59 10.39
N LEU A 34 -17.52 -20.26 9.23
CA LEU A 34 -18.13 -18.96 8.99
C LEU A 34 -19.27 -19.06 7.97
N GLN A 35 -20.30 -18.22 8.14
CA GLN A 35 -21.35 -17.98 7.16
C GLN A 35 -21.68 -16.50 7.09
N LEU A 36 -21.66 -15.92 5.88
CA LEU A 36 -21.93 -14.51 5.65
C LEU A 36 -22.91 -14.33 4.48
N PRO A 37 -23.93 -13.46 4.58
CA PRO A 37 -24.77 -13.12 3.44
C PRO A 37 -23.99 -12.38 2.35
N VAL A 38 -24.20 -12.75 1.09
CA VAL A 38 -23.45 -12.23 -0.05
C VAL A 38 -23.51 -10.71 -0.18
N HIS A 39 -24.68 -10.12 0.10
CA HIS A 39 -24.93 -8.69 -0.06
C HIS A 39 -24.19 -7.81 0.98
N THR A 40 -23.52 -8.43 1.94
CA THR A 40 -22.65 -7.78 2.94
C THR A 40 -21.19 -7.71 2.49
N LEU A 41 -20.83 -8.42 1.41
CA LEU A 41 -19.46 -8.55 0.94
C LEU A 41 -19.24 -7.77 -0.37
N GLY A 42 -18.05 -7.17 -0.51
CA GLY A 42 -17.52 -6.59 -1.74
C GLY A 42 -16.37 -7.36 -2.36
N GLY A 43 -15.78 -8.30 -1.60
CA GLY A 43 -14.69 -9.11 -2.11
C GLY A 43 -14.32 -10.25 -1.18
N ILE A 44 -13.55 -11.20 -1.70
CA ILE A 44 -12.95 -12.32 -0.98
C ILE A 44 -11.47 -12.36 -1.37
N VAL A 45 -10.58 -12.53 -0.40
CA VAL A 45 -9.13 -12.67 -0.63
C VAL A 45 -8.64 -13.96 0.02
N CYS A 46 -8.19 -14.88 -0.80
CA CYS A 46 -7.75 -16.22 -0.43
C CYS A 46 -6.21 -16.27 -0.40
N PHE A 47 -5.62 -16.70 0.71
CA PHE A 47 -4.15 -16.83 0.86
C PHE A 47 -3.72 -18.29 0.94
N GLY A 48 -2.81 -18.69 0.05
CA GLY A 48 -2.22 -20.02 0.06
C GLY A 48 -3.20 -21.10 -0.40
N ASN A 49 -3.22 -22.23 0.30
CA ASN A 49 -4.06 -23.38 -0.01
C ASN A 49 -5.50 -23.17 0.48
N VAL A 50 -6.23 -22.30 -0.21
CA VAL A 50 -7.66 -22.05 0.00
C VAL A 50 -8.40 -22.35 -1.30
N LEU A 51 -9.39 -23.24 -1.21
CA LEU A 51 -10.17 -23.71 -2.36
C LEU A 51 -11.50 -22.98 -2.43
N CYS A 52 -11.98 -22.71 -3.65
CA CYS A 52 -13.28 -22.08 -3.89
C CYS A 52 -14.08 -22.93 -4.88
N SER A 53 -15.38 -23.12 -4.62
CA SER A 53 -16.25 -23.82 -5.56
C SER A 53 -16.54 -22.98 -6.82
N PRO A 54 -16.59 -23.56 -8.03
CA PRO A 54 -16.92 -22.81 -9.25
C PRO A 54 -18.25 -22.06 -9.17
N PHE A 55 -19.23 -22.63 -8.46
CA PHE A 55 -20.53 -21.99 -8.24
C PHE A 55 -20.44 -20.76 -7.33
N LEU A 56 -19.55 -20.75 -6.35
CA LEU A 56 -19.26 -19.53 -5.57
C LEU A 56 -18.59 -18.49 -6.45
N LEU A 57 -17.62 -18.91 -7.28
CA LEU A 57 -16.92 -18.01 -8.19
C LEU A 57 -17.88 -17.27 -9.12
N GLY A 58 -18.79 -18.01 -9.78
CA GLY A 58 -19.83 -17.44 -10.64
C GLY A 58 -20.82 -16.55 -9.89
N PHE A 59 -21.25 -16.98 -8.70
CA PHE A 59 -22.16 -16.20 -7.87
C PHE A 59 -21.55 -14.88 -7.40
N CYS A 60 -20.30 -14.88 -6.96
CA CYS A 60 -19.59 -13.65 -6.60
C CYS A 60 -19.42 -12.74 -7.81
N ALA A 61 -19.09 -13.31 -8.96
CA ALA A 61 -19.01 -12.61 -10.24
C ALA A 61 -20.31 -11.89 -10.64
N GLU A 62 -21.48 -12.53 -10.46
CA GLU A 62 -22.80 -11.94 -10.75
C GLU A 62 -23.18 -10.81 -9.80
N HIS A 63 -22.64 -10.83 -8.58
CA HIS A 63 -22.91 -9.83 -7.53
C HIS A 63 -21.81 -8.76 -7.40
N ASP A 64 -20.94 -8.63 -8.40
CA ASP A 64 -19.79 -7.69 -8.41
C ASP A 64 -18.84 -7.86 -7.21
N ILE A 65 -18.69 -9.09 -6.70
CA ILE A 65 -17.78 -9.45 -5.62
C ILE A 65 -16.49 -10.02 -6.22
N SER A 66 -15.38 -9.31 -6.04
CA SER A 66 -14.08 -9.76 -6.54
C SER A 66 -13.50 -10.87 -5.68
N ILE A 67 -13.03 -11.97 -6.27
CA ILE A 67 -12.28 -13.01 -5.55
C ILE A 67 -10.82 -12.96 -5.99
N SER A 68 -9.89 -12.78 -5.05
CA SER A 68 -8.46 -12.73 -5.32
C SER A 68 -7.74 -13.90 -4.65
N PHE A 69 -6.84 -14.54 -5.38
CA PHE A 69 -5.97 -15.61 -4.91
C PHE A 69 -4.55 -15.10 -4.81
N LEU A 70 -3.95 -15.30 -3.64
CA LEU A 70 -2.58 -14.93 -3.33
C LEU A 70 -1.83 -16.19 -2.88
N THR A 71 -0.50 -16.18 -2.99
CA THR A 71 0.34 -17.16 -2.30
C THR A 71 0.12 -17.06 -0.79
N GLU A 72 0.57 -18.07 -0.04
CA GLU A 72 0.56 -18.01 1.43
C GLU A 72 1.29 -16.75 1.95
N TYR A 73 2.28 -16.26 1.19
CA TYR A 73 3.08 -15.07 1.49
C TYR A 73 2.52 -13.77 0.92
N GLY A 74 1.31 -13.80 0.35
CA GLY A 74 0.61 -12.60 -0.11
C GLY A 74 0.99 -12.11 -1.51
N SER A 75 1.69 -12.89 -2.33
CA SER A 75 1.92 -12.55 -3.74
C SER A 75 0.70 -12.89 -4.59
N PHE A 76 0.25 -11.96 -5.43
CA PHE A 76 -0.90 -12.15 -6.31
C PHE A 76 -0.68 -13.35 -7.23
N LEU A 77 -1.64 -14.26 -7.28
CA LEU A 77 -1.68 -15.36 -8.23
C LEU A 77 -2.65 -15.04 -9.36
N ALA A 78 -3.91 -14.81 -8.99
CA ALA A 78 -4.98 -14.57 -9.94
C ALA A 78 -6.16 -13.89 -9.24
N SER A 79 -7.03 -13.25 -10.02
CA SER A 79 -8.35 -12.84 -9.54
C SER A 79 -9.42 -13.43 -10.46
N VAL A 80 -10.55 -13.79 -9.86
CA VAL A 80 -11.75 -14.19 -10.58
C VAL A 80 -12.68 -13.00 -10.61
N ARG A 81 -13.11 -12.65 -11.82
CA ARG A 81 -14.05 -11.59 -12.08
C ARG A 81 -15.16 -12.14 -12.96
N GLY A 82 -16.36 -11.58 -12.80
CA GLY A 82 -17.48 -11.90 -13.68
C GLY A 82 -17.28 -11.41 -15.10
N PRO A 83 -18.25 -11.71 -15.98
CA PRO A 83 -18.37 -11.05 -17.27
C PRO A 83 -18.25 -9.53 -17.09
N VAL A 84 -17.57 -8.84 -18.01
CA VAL A 84 -17.23 -7.41 -17.88
C VAL A 84 -18.48 -6.58 -17.53
N SER A 85 -18.68 -6.29 -16.24
CA SER A 85 -19.72 -5.40 -15.75
C SER A 85 -19.16 -3.97 -15.76
N GLY A 86 -19.79 -3.08 -16.53
CA GLY A 86 -19.80 -1.62 -16.34
C GLY A 86 -18.49 -0.81 -16.42
N ASN A 87 -17.30 -1.41 -16.38
CA ASN A 87 -16.04 -0.68 -16.13
C ASN A 87 -15.30 -0.20 -17.38
N VAL A 88 -15.84 -0.43 -18.58
CA VAL A 88 -15.22 0.07 -19.82
C VAL A 88 -15.20 1.59 -19.83
N LEU A 89 -16.26 2.26 -19.36
CA LEU A 89 -16.31 3.72 -19.30
C LEU A 89 -15.28 4.27 -18.31
N LEU A 90 -15.17 3.68 -17.12
CA LEU A 90 -14.15 4.04 -16.11
C LEU A 90 -12.74 3.93 -16.69
N ARG A 91 -12.39 2.79 -17.29
CA ARG A 91 -11.04 2.57 -17.85
C ARG A 91 -10.76 3.46 -19.06
N ARG A 92 -11.74 3.66 -19.94
CA ARG A 92 -11.59 4.60 -21.07
C ARG A 92 -11.30 6.01 -20.57
N GLU A 93 -11.96 6.44 -19.49
CA GLU A 93 -11.70 7.75 -18.92
C GLU A 93 -10.35 7.79 -18.19
N GLN A 94 -9.97 6.74 -17.47
CA GLN A 94 -8.63 6.60 -16.90
C GLN A 94 -7.55 6.79 -17.99
N TYR A 95 -7.68 6.12 -19.13
CA TYR A 95 -6.72 6.22 -20.23
C TYR A 95 -6.70 7.63 -20.84
N ARG A 96 -7.87 8.26 -21.06
CA ARG A 96 -7.94 9.64 -21.55
C ARG A 96 -7.30 10.65 -20.61
N ILE A 97 -7.43 10.44 -19.30
CA ILE A 97 -6.79 11.27 -18.28
C ILE A 97 -5.28 11.04 -18.31
N ALA A 98 -4.82 9.79 -18.37
CA ALA A 98 -3.41 9.43 -18.45
C ALA A 98 -2.72 10.02 -19.70
N ASP A 99 -3.41 10.02 -20.84
CA ASP A 99 -2.93 10.62 -22.09
C ASP A 99 -2.94 12.16 -22.06
N ASN A 100 -3.64 12.78 -21.10
CA ASN A 100 -3.67 14.22 -20.91
C ASN A 100 -2.66 14.66 -19.84
N SER A 101 -1.58 15.30 -20.28
CA SER A 101 -0.48 15.71 -19.40
C SER A 101 -0.90 16.65 -18.27
N GLU A 102 -1.80 17.59 -18.53
CA GLU A 102 -2.27 18.56 -17.53
C GLU A 102 -3.14 17.87 -16.45
N LYS A 103 -4.08 17.02 -16.87
CA LYS A 103 -4.93 16.25 -15.93
C LYS A 103 -4.10 15.27 -15.11
N SER A 104 -3.16 14.57 -15.75
CA SER A 104 -2.24 13.65 -15.08
C SER A 104 -1.36 14.38 -14.07
N ALA A 105 -0.84 15.56 -14.41
CA ALA A 105 -0.05 16.39 -13.51
C ALA A 105 -0.83 16.78 -12.24
N LYS A 106 -2.11 17.16 -12.37
CA LYS A 106 -2.96 17.49 -11.21
C LYS A 106 -3.12 16.31 -10.24
N ILE A 107 -3.34 15.10 -10.78
CA ILE A 107 -3.48 13.88 -9.94
C ILE A 107 -2.14 13.53 -9.30
N ALA A 108 -1.06 13.56 -10.08
CA ALA A 108 0.28 13.28 -9.61
C ALA A 108 0.69 14.25 -8.48
N ALA A 109 0.38 15.55 -8.60
CA ALA A 109 0.63 16.54 -7.57
C ALA A 109 -0.11 16.23 -6.27
N ASN A 110 -1.37 15.79 -6.33
CA ASN A 110 -2.12 15.38 -5.14
C ASN A 110 -1.48 14.17 -4.45
N ILE A 111 -1.15 13.13 -5.21
CA ILE A 111 -0.47 11.92 -4.69
C ILE A 111 0.86 12.28 -4.02
N VAL A 112 1.70 13.08 -4.68
CA VAL A 112 2.99 13.52 -4.14
C VAL A 112 2.80 14.40 -2.91
N THR A 113 1.77 15.24 -2.87
CA THR A 113 1.42 16.02 -1.67
C THR A 113 1.12 15.11 -0.48
N GLY A 114 0.34 14.04 -0.68
CA GLY A 114 0.07 13.01 0.33
C GLY A 114 1.36 12.39 0.87
N LYS A 115 2.25 11.97 -0.03
CA LYS A 115 3.58 11.43 0.33
C LYS A 115 4.38 12.43 1.18
N LEU A 116 4.58 13.66 0.71
CA LEU A 116 5.42 14.65 1.39
C LEU A 116 4.87 15.04 2.76
N MET A 117 3.55 15.21 2.89
CA MET A 117 2.91 15.46 4.18
C MET A 117 3.09 14.29 5.15
N ASN A 118 2.89 13.05 4.67
CA ASN A 118 3.06 11.85 5.49
C ASN A 118 4.53 11.63 5.89
N SER A 119 5.50 11.93 5.03
CA SER A 119 6.94 11.93 5.37
C SER A 119 7.26 12.92 6.50
N ARG A 120 6.73 14.14 6.41
CA ARG A 120 6.90 15.15 7.48
C ARG A 120 6.26 14.70 8.80
N LEU A 121 5.11 14.04 8.74
CA LEU A 121 4.46 13.49 9.92
C LEU A 121 5.34 12.45 10.63
N VAL A 122 5.98 11.54 9.87
CA VAL A 122 6.89 10.55 10.44
C VAL A 122 8.06 11.22 11.17
N MET A 123 8.70 12.21 10.52
CA MET A 123 9.81 12.97 11.09
C MET A 123 9.41 13.74 12.36
N ASN A 124 8.30 14.48 12.30
CA ASN A 124 7.83 15.29 13.43
C ASN A 124 7.39 14.42 14.61
N ARG A 125 6.83 13.23 14.33
CA ARG A 125 6.50 12.26 15.36
C ARG A 125 7.74 11.68 16.03
N ALA A 126 8.81 11.40 15.29
CA ALA A 126 10.08 10.97 15.88
C ALA A 126 10.68 12.04 16.82
N ILE A 127 10.63 13.33 16.44
CA ILE A 127 11.05 14.43 17.32
C ILE A 127 10.27 14.44 18.64
N ARG A 128 8.96 14.24 18.59
CA ARG A 128 8.11 14.23 19.78
C ARG A 128 8.35 13.01 20.65
N ASP A 129 8.48 11.84 20.03
CA ASP A 129 8.50 10.56 20.74
C ASP A 129 9.93 10.18 21.22
N HIS A 130 11.00 10.72 20.58
CA HIS A 130 12.41 10.34 20.80
C HIS A 130 13.41 11.51 20.73
N GLY A 131 13.00 12.73 21.10
CA GLY A 131 13.83 13.93 20.95
C GLY A 131 15.19 13.89 21.65
N ASP A 132 15.34 13.10 22.70
CA ASP A 132 16.57 12.88 23.46
C ASP A 132 17.60 11.99 22.74
N LYS A 133 17.18 11.19 21.76
CA LYS A 133 18.02 10.19 21.07
C LYS A 133 18.42 10.58 19.65
N ILE A 134 17.93 11.70 19.15
CA ILE A 134 18.02 12.06 17.73
C ILE A 134 18.51 13.50 17.55
N ASP A 135 19.12 13.78 16.40
CA ASP A 135 19.44 15.15 16.01
C ASP A 135 18.17 15.90 15.54
N ILE A 136 17.49 16.54 16.50
CA ILE A 136 16.28 17.33 16.26
C ILE A 136 16.53 18.43 15.21
N ALA A 137 17.69 19.09 15.25
CA ALA A 137 17.97 20.22 14.36
C ALA A 137 18.04 19.77 12.90
N THR A 138 18.70 18.65 12.63
CA THR A 138 18.79 18.07 11.29
C THR A 138 17.43 17.59 10.79
N ILE A 139 16.62 16.90 11.62
CA ILE A 139 15.28 16.46 11.22
C ILE A 139 14.34 17.65 10.97
N ARG A 140 14.40 18.70 11.79
CA ARG A 140 13.59 19.93 11.57
C ARG A 140 13.96 20.64 10.27
N ARG A 141 15.25 20.69 9.93
CA ARG A 141 15.71 21.27 8.65
C ARG A 141 15.15 20.49 7.46
N ALA A 142 15.26 19.15 7.47
CA ALA A 142 14.68 18.31 6.41
C ALA A 142 13.15 18.47 6.33
N SER A 143 12.45 18.44 7.46
CA SER A 143 10.98 18.66 7.53
C SER A 143 10.55 20.03 6.99
N SER A 144 11.37 21.07 7.20
CA SER A 144 11.13 22.41 6.65
C SER A 144 11.47 22.50 5.16
N SER A 145 12.51 21.80 4.71
CA SER A 145 12.85 21.69 3.28
C SER A 145 11.72 21.04 2.50
N ILE A 146 11.21 19.90 2.99
CA ILE A 146 10.05 19.23 2.39
C ILE A 146 8.80 20.12 2.40
N TYR A 147 8.61 20.98 3.41
CA TYR A 147 7.48 21.90 3.40
C TYR A 147 7.54 22.91 2.26
N ARG A 148 8.71 23.48 1.96
CA ARG A 148 8.90 24.37 0.81
C ARG A 148 8.63 23.65 -0.51
N LEU A 149 9.08 22.40 -0.62
CA LEU A 149 8.79 21.56 -1.78
C LEU A 149 7.28 21.29 -1.99
N ILE A 150 6.49 21.24 -0.91
CA ILE A 150 5.02 21.16 -1.01
C ILE A 150 4.44 22.45 -1.58
N GLU A 151 4.97 23.61 -1.19
CA GLU A 151 4.53 24.91 -1.72
C GLU A 151 4.88 25.04 -3.21
N GLU A 152 6.06 24.59 -3.62
CA GLU A 152 6.47 24.50 -5.03
C GLU A 152 5.57 23.53 -5.82
N LEU A 153 5.20 22.39 -5.23
CA LEU A 153 4.33 21.40 -5.86
C LEU A 153 2.93 21.96 -6.18
N ALA A 154 2.43 22.90 -5.37
CA ALA A 154 1.12 23.53 -5.58
C ALA A 154 1.06 24.40 -6.85
N ILE A 155 2.21 24.87 -7.35
CA ILE A 155 2.32 25.68 -8.57
C ILE A 155 2.97 24.93 -9.74
N ALA A 156 3.44 23.71 -9.53
CA ALA A 156 4.07 22.89 -10.57
C ALA A 156 3.09 22.58 -11.70
N VAL A 157 3.55 22.78 -12.95
CA VAL A 157 2.66 22.73 -14.12
C VAL A 157 2.81 21.46 -14.96
N ASN A 158 3.88 20.69 -14.75
CA ASN A 158 4.16 19.49 -15.55
C ASN A 158 4.71 18.32 -14.73
N LEU A 159 4.63 17.12 -15.31
CA LEU A 159 5.01 15.87 -14.65
C LEU A 159 6.51 15.73 -14.35
N ASP A 160 7.40 16.34 -15.14
CA ASP A 160 8.84 16.23 -14.90
C ASP A 160 9.27 17.10 -13.72
N GLU A 161 8.67 18.28 -13.56
CA GLU A 161 8.81 19.12 -12.36
C GLU A 161 8.30 18.41 -11.10
N ILE A 162 7.10 17.80 -11.16
CA ILE A 162 6.53 17.03 -10.04
C ILE A 162 7.45 15.87 -9.64
N ARG A 163 8.02 15.13 -10.62
CA ARG A 163 8.99 14.06 -10.35
C ARG A 163 10.29 14.60 -9.75
N GLY A 164 10.74 15.77 -10.19
CA GLY A 164 11.90 16.45 -9.61
C GLY A 164 11.68 16.79 -8.14
N ILE A 165 10.53 17.38 -7.81
CA ILE A 165 10.12 17.69 -6.44
C ILE A 165 10.02 16.42 -5.58
N GLU A 166 9.38 15.37 -6.09
CA GLU A 166 9.29 14.06 -5.42
C GLU A 166 10.68 13.48 -5.12
N GLY A 167 11.59 13.53 -6.08
CA GLY A 167 12.97 13.04 -5.94
C GLY A 167 13.76 13.84 -4.90
N MET A 168 13.66 15.17 -4.92
CA MET A 168 14.30 16.03 -3.92
C MET A 168 13.76 15.76 -2.50
N ALA A 169 12.44 15.67 -2.35
CA ALA A 169 11.82 15.37 -1.07
C ALA A 169 12.18 13.96 -0.55
N ALA A 170 12.28 12.97 -1.44
CA ALA A 170 12.73 11.63 -1.08
C ALA A 170 14.20 11.65 -0.61
N SER A 171 15.06 12.42 -1.27
CA SER A 171 16.47 12.60 -0.85
C SER A 171 16.55 13.20 0.55
N GLU A 172 15.84 14.30 0.81
CA GLU A 172 15.77 14.96 2.12
C GLU A 172 15.26 14.02 3.22
N TYR A 173 14.20 13.27 2.93
CA TYR A 173 13.63 12.31 3.88
C TYR A 173 14.57 11.15 4.18
N PHE A 174 15.20 10.56 3.16
CA PHE A 174 16.13 9.44 3.35
C PHE A 174 17.46 9.88 3.98
N ALA A 175 17.91 11.11 3.75
CA ALA A 175 19.10 11.66 4.40
C ALA A 175 18.99 11.69 5.93
N VAL A 176 17.77 11.81 6.48
CA VAL A 176 17.53 11.79 7.93
C VAL A 176 17.00 10.46 8.45
N PHE A 177 16.78 9.46 7.59
CA PHE A 177 16.16 8.19 7.98
C PHE A 177 16.97 7.43 9.02
N ASN A 178 18.31 7.48 8.95
CA ASN A 178 19.20 6.90 9.96
C ASN A 178 19.02 7.51 11.36
N GLN A 179 18.55 8.75 11.45
CA GLN A 179 18.24 9.39 12.73
C GLN A 179 16.92 8.88 13.32
N LEU A 180 16.06 8.25 12.51
CA LEU A 180 14.80 7.65 12.97
C LEU A 180 15.01 6.24 13.55
N ILE A 181 16.19 5.66 13.37
CA ILE A 181 16.63 4.40 13.99
C ILE A 181 17.24 4.75 15.35
N VAL A 182 16.48 4.49 16.42
CA VAL A 182 16.81 4.89 17.80
C VAL A 182 17.25 3.72 18.68
N ASP A 183 17.20 2.50 18.15
CA ASP A 183 17.76 1.28 18.74
C ASP A 183 18.45 0.46 17.63
N GLN A 184 19.38 -0.42 17.99
CA GLN A 184 20.19 -1.22 17.05
C GLN A 184 20.91 -0.39 15.96
N LYS A 185 21.27 0.87 16.24
CA LYS A 185 21.80 1.84 15.25
C LYS A 185 23.15 1.43 14.64
N GLU A 186 23.98 0.70 15.39
CA GLU A 186 25.27 0.20 14.91
C GLU A 186 25.10 -0.93 13.90
N ASP A 187 24.05 -1.74 14.05
CA ASP A 187 23.80 -2.90 13.19
C ASP A 187 22.91 -2.56 11.98
N PHE A 188 22.01 -1.60 12.13
CA PHE A 188 21.06 -1.15 11.11
C PHE A 188 21.41 0.24 10.60
N VAL A 189 22.63 0.41 10.08
CA VAL A 189 23.07 1.67 9.48
C VAL A 189 22.38 1.89 8.13
N PHE A 190 21.76 3.05 7.96
CA PHE A 190 21.17 3.48 6.69
C PHE A 190 21.87 4.72 6.15
N ASN A 191 22.56 4.59 5.01
CA ASN A 191 23.25 5.72 4.38
C ASN A 191 22.40 6.37 3.28
N GLU A 192 21.83 5.54 2.41
CA GLU A 192 21.00 5.99 1.30
C GLU A 192 20.03 4.88 0.87
N ARG A 193 19.02 5.23 0.07
CA ARG A 193 18.07 4.25 -0.48
C ARG A 193 18.66 3.56 -1.70
N ASN A 194 19.03 2.29 -1.59
CA ASN A 194 19.46 1.46 -2.71
C ASN A 194 18.54 0.23 -2.91
N ARG A 195 18.08 0.01 -4.15
CA ARG A 195 16.93 -0.88 -4.41
C ARG A 195 17.30 -2.25 -4.96
N ARG A 196 18.28 -2.33 -5.88
CA ARG A 196 18.53 -3.53 -6.68
C ARG A 196 20.03 -3.73 -6.98
N PRO A 197 20.73 -4.61 -6.24
CA PRO A 197 20.28 -5.28 -5.01
C PRO A 197 20.27 -4.34 -3.79
N PRO A 198 19.51 -4.65 -2.71
CA PRO A 198 19.72 -4.03 -1.40
C PRO A 198 21.10 -4.43 -0.84
N LEU A 199 21.80 -3.50 -0.20
CA LEU A 199 23.20 -3.68 0.22
C LEU A 199 23.37 -3.62 1.76
N ASP A 200 22.28 -3.35 2.46
CA ASP A 200 22.20 -3.30 3.92
C ASP A 200 20.83 -3.85 4.40
N PRO A 201 20.71 -4.22 5.70
CA PRO A 201 19.48 -4.75 6.27
C PRO A 201 18.26 -3.82 6.16
N VAL A 202 18.46 -2.51 6.28
CA VAL A 202 17.35 -1.52 6.25
C VAL A 202 16.77 -1.42 4.85
N ASN A 203 17.62 -1.36 3.82
CA ASN A 203 17.20 -1.39 2.42
C ASN A 203 16.57 -2.73 2.04
N ALA A 204 16.99 -3.85 2.62
CA ALA A 204 16.36 -5.14 2.44
C ALA A 204 14.93 -5.14 3.00
N LEU A 205 14.73 -4.66 4.23
CA LEU A 205 13.41 -4.50 4.85
C LEU A 205 12.50 -3.55 4.05
N LEU A 206 12.97 -2.35 3.72
CA LEU A 206 12.20 -1.37 2.93
C LEU A 206 11.77 -1.96 1.58
N SER A 207 12.68 -2.62 0.87
CA SER A 207 12.37 -3.23 -0.43
C SER A 207 11.36 -4.37 -0.31
N PHE A 208 11.48 -5.20 0.73
CA PHE A 208 10.53 -6.27 0.99
C PHE A 208 9.13 -5.72 1.31
N ILE A 209 9.01 -4.77 2.24
CA ILE A 209 7.73 -4.21 2.63
C ILE A 209 7.11 -3.36 1.51
N TYR A 210 7.91 -2.64 0.71
CA TYR A 210 7.38 -1.95 -0.48
C TYR A 210 6.81 -2.91 -1.51
N THR A 211 7.34 -4.14 -1.60
CA THR A 211 6.80 -5.19 -2.48
C THR A 211 5.43 -5.68 -1.98
N LEU A 212 5.26 -5.84 -0.66
CA LEU A 212 3.96 -6.17 -0.06
C LEU A 212 2.94 -5.03 -0.24
N LEU A 213 3.39 -3.78 -0.07
CA LEU A 213 2.53 -2.61 -0.18
C LEU A 213 2.04 -2.41 -1.63
N VAL A 214 2.92 -2.48 -2.64
CA VAL A 214 2.49 -2.35 -4.04
C VAL A 214 1.51 -3.45 -4.43
N HIS A 215 1.68 -4.65 -3.86
CA HIS A 215 0.76 -5.76 -4.06
C HIS A 215 -0.64 -5.42 -3.52
N ASP A 216 -0.74 -4.99 -2.25
CA ASP A 216 -2.04 -4.65 -1.64
C ASP A 216 -2.74 -3.50 -2.37
N VAL A 217 -2.00 -2.47 -2.79
CA VAL A 217 -2.53 -1.33 -3.56
C VAL A 217 -2.99 -1.76 -4.95
N ARG A 218 -2.22 -2.62 -5.63
CA ARG A 218 -2.63 -3.20 -6.91
C ARG A 218 -3.96 -3.95 -6.77
N SER A 219 -4.08 -4.82 -5.77
CA SER A 219 -5.32 -5.55 -5.52
C SER A 219 -6.51 -4.63 -5.26
N ALA A 220 -6.31 -3.54 -4.51
CA ALA A 220 -7.36 -2.55 -4.26
C ALA A 220 -7.85 -1.84 -5.53
N LEU A 221 -6.91 -1.40 -6.39
CA LEU A 221 -7.22 -0.81 -7.70
C LEU A 221 -7.99 -1.77 -8.60
N GLU A 222 -7.55 -3.03 -8.61
CA GLU A 222 -8.18 -4.10 -9.37
C GLU A 222 -9.64 -4.32 -8.96
N THR A 223 -9.93 -4.33 -7.65
CA THR A 223 -11.27 -4.51 -7.09
C THR A 223 -12.23 -3.38 -7.46
N VAL A 224 -11.77 -2.13 -7.54
CA VAL A 224 -12.63 -0.99 -7.93
C VAL A 224 -12.77 -0.79 -9.44
N GLY A 225 -12.20 -1.69 -10.24
CA GLY A 225 -12.34 -1.69 -11.71
C GLY A 225 -11.28 -0.90 -12.47
N LEU A 226 -10.33 -0.26 -11.79
CA LEU A 226 -9.22 0.48 -12.42
C LEU A 226 -8.21 -0.47 -13.05
N ASP A 227 -7.46 0.05 -14.01
CA ASP A 227 -6.26 -0.61 -14.54
C ASP A 227 -5.05 -0.25 -13.66
N PRO A 228 -4.44 -1.20 -12.93
CA PRO A 228 -3.32 -0.89 -12.03
C PRO A 228 -2.05 -0.49 -12.76
N THR A 229 -1.97 -0.71 -14.07
CA THR A 229 -0.77 -0.45 -14.87
C THR A 229 -0.70 0.98 -15.38
N VAL A 230 -1.85 1.61 -15.61
CA VAL A 230 -1.93 2.96 -16.18
C VAL A 230 -2.00 4.03 -15.08
N GLY A 231 -0.82 4.54 -14.71
CA GLY A 231 -0.65 5.59 -13.71
C GLY A 231 -0.68 7.01 -14.30
N PHE A 232 -0.47 7.98 -13.43
CA PHE A 232 -0.41 9.42 -13.72
C PHE A 232 0.96 10.03 -13.40
N LEU A 233 1.72 9.46 -12.46
CA LEU A 233 3.04 9.96 -12.05
C LEU A 233 4.18 9.12 -12.64
N HIS A 234 4.19 7.81 -12.45
CA HIS A 234 5.25 6.95 -12.96
C HIS A 234 5.10 6.70 -14.46
N ARG A 235 6.20 6.75 -15.21
CA ARG A 235 6.21 6.44 -16.64
C ARG A 235 5.84 4.97 -16.88
N ASP A 236 5.04 4.74 -17.91
CA ASP A 236 4.63 3.40 -18.33
C ASP A 236 5.81 2.53 -18.70
N ARG A 237 5.78 1.30 -18.21
CA ARG A 237 6.71 0.22 -18.58
C ARG A 237 5.95 -1.09 -18.60
N PRO A 238 6.12 -1.93 -19.64
CA PRO A 238 5.47 -3.24 -19.70
C PRO A 238 5.66 -4.05 -18.40
N GLY A 239 4.57 -4.55 -17.84
CA GLY A 239 4.57 -5.36 -16.61
C GLY A 239 4.77 -4.58 -15.29
N ARG A 240 4.93 -3.26 -15.33
CA ARG A 240 5.03 -2.42 -14.13
C ARG A 240 3.63 -1.91 -13.74
N PRO A 241 3.17 -2.10 -12.49
CA PRO A 241 1.86 -1.60 -12.07
C PRO A 241 1.96 -0.09 -11.75
N GLY A 242 1.97 0.76 -12.79
CA GLY A 242 2.19 2.21 -12.71
C GLY A 242 1.26 2.91 -11.70
N LEU A 243 -0.05 2.72 -11.82
CA LEU A 243 -1.01 3.34 -10.89
C LEU A 243 -0.87 2.82 -9.46
N ALA A 244 -0.56 1.53 -9.29
CA ALA A 244 -0.30 0.99 -7.94
C ALA A 244 0.94 1.64 -7.31
N LEU A 245 1.96 1.91 -8.12
CA LEU A 245 3.18 2.59 -7.68
C LEU A 245 2.95 4.07 -7.39
N ASP A 246 2.04 4.72 -8.10
CA ASP A 246 1.63 6.08 -7.79
C ASP A 246 0.86 6.12 -6.47
N LEU A 247 -0.23 5.36 -6.38
CA LEU A 247 -1.12 5.39 -5.21
C LEU A 247 -0.41 4.92 -3.93
N MET A 248 0.57 4.01 -4.03
CA MET A 248 1.35 3.59 -2.85
C MET A 248 2.23 4.70 -2.26
N GLU A 249 2.53 5.76 -2.99
CA GLU A 249 3.40 6.84 -2.50
C GLU A 249 2.84 7.49 -1.24
N GLU A 250 1.51 7.61 -1.13
CA GLU A 250 0.83 8.16 0.04
C GLU A 250 1.05 7.33 1.30
N PHE A 251 1.17 6.00 1.14
CA PHE A 251 1.26 5.06 2.26
C PHE A 251 2.70 4.72 2.64
N ARG A 252 3.67 4.93 1.75
CA ARG A 252 5.08 4.56 1.98
C ARG A 252 5.62 5.03 3.33
N PRO A 253 5.53 6.34 3.69
CA PRO A 253 6.10 6.80 4.94
C PRO A 253 5.39 6.22 6.17
N VAL A 254 4.06 6.11 6.12
CA VAL A 254 3.24 5.89 7.31
C VAL A 254 2.85 4.44 7.56
N ILE A 255 2.87 3.61 6.52
CA ILE A 255 2.67 2.16 6.62
C ILE A 255 4.01 1.44 6.56
N ALA A 256 4.74 1.59 5.45
CA ALA A 256 5.92 0.77 5.21
C ALA A 256 7.14 1.22 6.02
N ASP A 257 7.53 2.49 5.92
CA ASP A 257 8.74 2.99 6.58
C ASP A 257 8.60 2.94 8.11
N ARG A 258 7.45 3.37 8.64
CA ARG A 258 7.14 3.24 10.07
C ARG A 258 7.17 1.80 10.56
N LEU A 259 6.77 0.82 9.73
CA LEU A 259 6.88 -0.59 10.09
C LEU A 259 8.33 -1.04 10.15
N VAL A 260 9.17 -0.66 9.17
CA VAL A 260 10.63 -0.93 9.22
C VAL A 260 11.24 -0.33 10.49
N LEU A 261 10.96 0.94 10.78
CA LEU A 261 11.45 1.60 11.99
C LEU A 261 10.94 0.90 13.26
N SER A 262 9.69 0.45 13.29
CA SER A 262 9.12 -0.26 14.45
C SER A 262 9.80 -1.62 14.65
N LEU A 263 10.00 -2.39 13.58
CA LEU A 263 10.66 -3.69 13.62
C LEU A 263 12.07 -3.59 14.21
N ILE A 264 12.84 -2.58 13.78
CA ILE A 264 14.21 -2.33 14.25
C ILE A 264 14.18 -1.77 15.68
N ASN A 265 13.44 -0.69 15.92
CA ASN A 265 13.46 0.03 17.20
C ASN A 265 12.87 -0.78 18.37
N ARG A 266 12.01 -1.77 18.07
CA ARG A 266 11.44 -2.68 19.07
C ARG A 266 12.16 -4.03 19.15
N ARG A 267 13.30 -4.19 18.44
CA ARG A 267 14.09 -5.43 18.38
C ARG A 267 13.28 -6.66 17.96
N GLN A 268 12.28 -6.46 17.10
CA GLN A 268 11.49 -7.56 16.51
C GLN A 268 12.28 -8.25 15.39
N VAL A 269 13.26 -7.56 14.81
CA VAL A 269 14.27 -8.12 13.91
C VAL A 269 15.65 -7.87 14.49
N ALA A 270 16.58 -8.77 14.21
CA ALA A 270 17.95 -8.72 14.69
C ALA A 270 18.96 -8.88 13.54
N PRO A 271 20.23 -8.45 13.70
CA PRO A 271 21.21 -8.38 12.62
C PRO A 271 21.55 -9.76 12.02
N ASN A 272 21.50 -10.80 12.85
CA ASN A 272 21.73 -12.20 12.44
C ASN A 272 20.67 -12.73 11.46
N GLY A 273 19.52 -12.06 11.35
CA GLY A 273 18.46 -12.33 10.40
C GLY A 273 18.78 -11.95 8.95
N PHE A 274 19.94 -11.33 8.72
CA PHE A 274 20.35 -10.78 7.44
C PHE A 274 21.68 -11.39 7.01
N LYS A 275 21.72 -11.92 5.79
CA LYS A 275 22.91 -12.56 5.21
C LYS A 275 23.36 -11.81 3.98
N LYS A 276 24.66 -11.47 3.94
CA LYS A 276 25.28 -10.89 2.75
C LYS A 276 25.68 -12.01 1.80
N ALA A 277 25.11 -12.01 0.60
CA ALA A 277 25.51 -12.90 -0.49
C ALA A 277 26.86 -12.46 -1.07
N GLU A 278 27.50 -13.35 -1.82
CA GLU A 278 28.78 -13.06 -2.51
C GLU A 278 28.68 -11.86 -3.46
N SER A 279 27.50 -11.61 -4.03
CA SER A 279 27.22 -10.44 -4.87
C SER A 279 27.15 -9.11 -4.10
N GLY A 280 27.31 -9.14 -2.78
CA GLY A 280 27.11 -7.99 -1.90
C GLY A 280 25.64 -7.73 -1.53
N ALA A 281 24.69 -8.44 -2.15
CA ALA A 281 23.27 -8.32 -1.86
C ALA A 281 22.96 -8.82 -0.44
N VAL A 282 22.12 -8.08 0.30
CA VAL A 282 21.63 -8.51 1.62
C VAL A 282 20.29 -9.23 1.47
N VAL A 283 20.22 -10.45 1.99
CA VAL A 283 19.06 -11.34 1.95
C VAL A 283 18.51 -11.54 3.35
N ILE A 284 17.20 -11.43 3.50
CA ILE A 284 16.47 -11.68 4.74
C ILE A 284 16.24 -13.19 4.87
N ASP A 285 16.62 -13.78 6.01
CA ASP A 285 16.35 -15.19 6.28
C ASP A 285 14.85 -15.48 6.49
N ASP A 286 14.46 -16.75 6.49
CA ASP A 286 13.05 -17.13 6.52
C ASP A 286 12.37 -16.79 7.86
N SER A 287 13.11 -16.87 8.97
CA SER A 287 12.57 -16.56 10.30
C SER A 287 12.24 -15.08 10.48
N THR A 288 13.15 -14.22 10.00
CA THR A 288 13.02 -12.76 10.01
C THR A 288 11.94 -12.36 9.02
N ARG A 289 11.92 -12.96 7.81
CA ARG A 289 10.88 -12.71 6.81
C ARG A 289 9.48 -13.06 7.35
N LYS A 290 9.33 -14.19 8.05
CA LYS A 290 8.07 -14.57 8.70
C LYS A 290 7.64 -13.54 9.73
N THR A 291 8.56 -13.05 10.55
CA THR A 291 8.28 -12.00 11.55
C THR A 291 7.80 -10.71 10.87
N VAL A 292 8.49 -10.26 9.82
CA VAL A 292 8.09 -9.07 9.04
C VAL A 292 6.69 -9.23 8.45
N LEU A 293 6.36 -10.41 7.92
CA LEU A 293 5.03 -10.70 7.37
C LEU A 293 3.94 -10.65 8.44
N VAL A 294 4.17 -11.28 9.60
CA VAL A 294 3.23 -11.26 10.74
C VAL A 294 2.98 -9.82 11.19
N GLU A 295 4.04 -9.04 11.41
CA GLU A 295 3.90 -7.65 11.85
C GLU A 295 3.26 -6.75 10.79
N TYR A 296 3.49 -7.01 9.50
CA TYR A 296 2.77 -6.33 8.42
C TYR A 296 1.26 -6.61 8.46
N GLN A 297 0.85 -7.86 8.70
CA GLN A 297 -0.58 -8.20 8.84
C GLN A 297 -1.18 -7.62 10.12
N ASN A 298 -0.50 -7.73 11.25
CA ASN A 298 -0.93 -7.14 12.53
C ASN A 298 -1.13 -5.64 12.37
N ARG A 299 -0.17 -4.96 11.73
CA ARG A 299 -0.27 -3.52 11.44
C ARG A 299 -1.50 -3.18 10.61
N LYS A 300 -1.90 -4.01 9.64
CA LYS A 300 -3.12 -3.77 8.83
C LYS A 300 -4.42 -3.90 9.63
N GLN A 301 -4.41 -4.54 10.79
CA GLN A 301 -5.57 -4.65 11.68
C GLN A 301 -5.77 -3.43 12.59
N ASP A 302 -4.72 -2.62 12.80
CA ASP A 302 -4.86 -1.39 13.57
C ASP A 302 -5.91 -0.47 12.93
N GLU A 303 -6.66 0.27 13.76
CA GLU A 303 -7.64 1.24 13.29
C GLU A 303 -7.03 2.63 13.09
N ILE A 304 -7.53 3.34 12.08
CA ILE A 304 -7.25 4.75 11.84
C ILE A 304 -8.55 5.49 11.51
N PHE A 305 -8.61 6.77 11.86
CA PHE A 305 -9.66 7.65 11.37
C PHE A 305 -9.30 8.16 9.97
N HIS A 306 -10.15 7.89 8.98
CA HIS A 306 -9.94 8.37 7.62
C HIS A 306 -10.60 9.75 7.43
N PRO A 307 -9.82 10.83 7.19
CA PRO A 307 -10.34 12.20 7.26
C PRO A 307 -11.39 12.55 6.21
N TYR A 308 -11.31 11.98 5.01
CA TYR A 308 -12.27 12.30 3.93
C TYR A 308 -13.64 11.63 4.07
N ILE A 309 -13.68 10.39 4.57
CA ILE A 309 -14.94 9.65 4.78
C ILE A 309 -15.47 9.81 6.21
N GLU A 310 -14.67 10.39 7.10
CA GLU A 310 -14.98 10.67 8.51
C GLU A 310 -15.34 9.43 9.34
N GLU A 311 -14.67 8.31 9.06
CA GLU A 311 -14.94 7.02 9.71
C GLU A 311 -13.64 6.38 10.23
N LYS A 312 -13.76 5.59 11.31
CA LYS A 312 -12.68 4.70 11.76
C LYS A 312 -12.71 3.42 10.93
N ILE A 313 -11.56 3.05 10.37
CA ILE A 313 -11.40 1.87 9.55
C ILE A 313 -10.09 1.14 9.87
N PRO A 314 -10.01 -0.19 9.68
CA PRO A 314 -8.73 -0.90 9.69
C PRO A 314 -7.77 -0.34 8.65
N LEU A 315 -6.47 -0.26 8.97
CA LEU A 315 -5.42 0.24 8.08
C LEU A 315 -5.38 -0.51 6.75
N GLY A 316 -5.65 -1.81 6.76
CA GLY A 316 -5.72 -2.63 5.55
C GLY A 316 -6.79 -2.19 4.55
N LEU A 317 -7.82 -1.45 4.98
CA LEU A 317 -8.86 -0.92 4.10
C LEU A 317 -8.50 0.43 3.47
N LEU A 318 -7.44 1.11 3.93
CA LEU A 318 -7.01 2.40 3.36
C LEU A 318 -6.78 2.33 1.86
N PHE A 319 -6.17 1.24 1.38
CA PHE A 319 -5.87 1.05 -0.03
C PHE A 319 -7.15 0.99 -0.88
N PHE A 320 -8.19 0.32 -0.37
CA PHE A 320 -9.49 0.22 -1.04
C PHE A 320 -10.24 1.55 -1.02
N VAL A 321 -10.20 2.27 0.10
CA VAL A 321 -10.81 3.60 0.18
C VAL A 321 -10.16 4.55 -0.81
N GLN A 322 -8.84 4.61 -0.86
CA GLN A 322 -8.13 5.48 -1.79
C GLN A 322 -8.30 5.06 -3.25
N ALA A 323 -8.31 3.76 -3.54
CA ALA A 323 -8.67 3.26 -4.87
C ALA A 323 -10.10 3.67 -5.28
N ASN A 324 -11.07 3.58 -4.35
CA ASN A 324 -12.44 3.99 -4.62
C ASN A 324 -12.56 5.50 -4.85
N LEU A 325 -11.86 6.31 -4.06
CA LEU A 325 -11.80 7.77 -4.24
C LEU A 325 -11.19 8.14 -5.59
N MET A 326 -10.14 7.45 -6.02
CA MET A 326 -9.57 7.60 -7.36
C MET A 326 -10.58 7.23 -8.44
N ALA A 327 -11.29 6.11 -8.31
CA ALA A 327 -12.31 5.69 -9.28
C ALA A 327 -13.51 6.66 -9.34
N ARG A 328 -13.90 7.25 -8.19
CA ARG A 328 -14.93 8.30 -8.12
C ARG A 328 -14.47 9.59 -8.81
N PHE A 329 -13.23 9.99 -8.59
CA PHE A 329 -12.65 11.15 -9.27
C PHE A 329 -12.60 10.95 -10.79
N ILE A 330 -12.11 9.80 -11.27
CA ILE A 330 -12.05 9.49 -12.71
C ILE A 330 -13.44 9.48 -13.35
N ARG A 331 -14.49 9.07 -12.62
CA ARG A 331 -15.88 9.14 -13.10
C ARG A 331 -16.47 10.55 -13.10
N GLY A 332 -15.83 11.52 -12.44
CA GLY A 332 -16.37 12.86 -12.22
C GLY A 332 -17.37 12.94 -11.06
N ASP A 333 -17.39 11.95 -10.15
CA ASP A 333 -18.26 11.97 -8.97
C ASP A 333 -17.77 12.95 -7.88
N ILE A 334 -16.50 13.38 -7.96
CA ILE A 334 -15.84 14.33 -7.06
C ILE A 334 -14.88 15.22 -7.88
N ASP A 335 -14.70 16.48 -7.45
CA ASP A 335 -13.99 17.51 -8.23
C ASP A 335 -12.47 17.33 -8.27
N GLY A 336 -11.91 16.57 -7.32
CA GLY A 336 -10.49 16.33 -7.19
C GLY A 336 -10.23 15.05 -6.43
N TYR A 337 -9.15 14.34 -6.77
CA TYR A 337 -8.69 13.19 -5.99
C TYR A 337 -8.11 13.67 -4.64
N PRO A 338 -8.71 13.30 -3.49
CA PRO A 338 -8.24 13.75 -2.18
C PRO A 338 -7.14 12.80 -1.68
N PRO A 339 -5.88 13.25 -1.57
CA PRO A 339 -4.80 12.39 -1.11
C PRO A 339 -4.96 12.03 0.36
N PHE A 340 -4.44 10.87 0.74
CA PHE A 340 -4.50 10.42 2.12
C PHE A 340 -3.48 11.15 3.02
N PHE A 341 -4.00 11.81 4.07
CA PHE A 341 -3.19 12.38 5.15
C PHE A 341 -3.36 11.57 6.43
N TRP A 342 -2.26 11.05 6.95
CA TRP A 342 -2.25 10.33 8.22
C TRP A 342 -2.62 11.27 9.37
N ARG A 343 -3.55 10.85 10.25
CA ARG A 343 -3.91 11.58 11.47
C ARG A 343 -3.98 10.65 12.67
#